data_AF-A0AAW0SU37-F1
#
_entry.id   AF-A0AAW0SU37-F1
#
_cell.length_a   1.000
_cell.length_b   1.000
_cell.length_c   1.000
_cell.angle_alpha   90.00
_cell.angle_beta   90.00
_cell.angle_gamma   90.00
#
_symmetry.space_group_name_H-M   'P 1'
#
loop_
_entity.id
_entity.type
_entity.pdbx_description
1 polymer ?
#
loop_
_entity_poly.entity_id
_entity_poly.type
_entity_poly.pdbx_seq_one_letter_code
_entity_poly.pdbx_strand_id
1 'polypeptide(L)'
;MNEAVDLLAETEVTSCNHWLSLLKATEFNQVTLKCIARHVSSKCLDDETVDISDDTITSATNLLPLISRKKIAIYLRRKGVNWSELYREVARHTCTKVFLVHHYQQPDPTSSSTSVLCALPLRCLEKFAGYLNAEGITLLQKACDLKDLRLAVSGDQDAPTILSALEATCPSFPHLKHLSLHVPVEAITLEMLTTPLPDVTSDGGFTRVNLALSGVDEKLLEKTCRITAVLQPRGVRYWTIRFPNSRLEVAAWRSLLNLLSDAGTRVEGWIVVPETTPITDEEARELRNLAETNMLGGFIKQSKNKLWW
;
A
#
# COMPACT_ATOMS: atom_id res chain seq x y z
N MET A 1 -19.36 -36.01 3.09
CA MET A 1 -18.61 -34.77 2.83
C MET A 1 -19.23 -33.56 3.51
N ASN A 2 -20.56 -33.35 3.47
CA ASN A 2 -21.21 -32.27 4.24
C ASN A 2 -20.99 -32.40 5.75
N GLU A 3 -21.08 -33.61 6.30
CA GLU A 3 -20.81 -33.88 7.72
C GLU A 3 -19.40 -33.44 8.16
N ALA A 4 -18.38 -33.61 7.31
CA ALA A 4 -17.02 -33.13 7.62
C ALA A 4 -16.94 -31.59 7.63
N VAL A 5 -17.68 -30.91 6.75
CA VAL A 5 -17.78 -29.44 6.75
C VAL A 5 -18.52 -28.96 8.01
N ASP A 6 -19.60 -29.64 8.39
CA ASP A 6 -20.37 -29.31 9.58
C ASP A 6 -19.52 -29.48 10.85
N LEU A 7 -18.79 -30.60 10.97
CA LEU A 7 -17.83 -30.82 12.05
C LEU A 7 -16.74 -29.74 12.08
N LEU A 8 -16.14 -29.41 10.93
CA LEU A 8 -15.14 -28.32 10.86
C LEU A 8 -15.73 -26.98 11.28
N ALA A 9 -16.98 -26.69 10.90
CA ALA A 9 -17.68 -25.47 11.29
C ALA A 9 -18.02 -25.44 12.80
N GLU A 10 -18.12 -26.59 13.46
CA GLU A 10 -18.28 -26.72 14.92
C GLU A 10 -16.96 -26.58 15.68
N THR A 11 -15.82 -26.61 14.97
CA THR A 11 -14.48 -26.34 15.53
C THR A 11 -14.04 -24.87 15.38
N GLU A 12 -12.73 -24.60 15.42
CA GLU A 12 -12.10 -23.26 15.42
C GLU A 12 -12.21 -22.48 14.09
N VAL A 13 -12.96 -22.98 13.09
CA VAL A 13 -13.14 -22.32 11.79
C VAL A 13 -14.23 -21.24 11.87
N THR A 14 -13.87 -20.12 12.49
CA THR A 14 -14.81 -19.03 12.83
C THR A 14 -14.80 -17.85 11.85
N SER A 15 -13.87 -17.83 10.88
CA SER A 15 -13.66 -16.70 9.97
C SER A 15 -13.72 -17.12 8.50
N CYS A 16 -14.11 -16.21 7.62
CA CYS A 16 -14.09 -16.44 6.17
C CYS A 16 -12.65 -16.73 5.70
N ASN A 17 -11.65 -16.11 6.31
CA ASN A 17 -10.24 -16.32 5.96
C ASN A 17 -9.73 -17.72 6.35
N HIS A 18 -10.22 -18.31 7.45
CA HIS A 18 -9.94 -19.71 7.78
C HIS A 18 -10.54 -20.64 6.72
N TRP A 19 -11.78 -20.39 6.29
CA TRP A 19 -12.41 -21.15 5.21
C TRP A 19 -11.63 -21.03 3.89
N LEU A 20 -11.20 -19.84 3.49
CA LEU A 20 -10.37 -19.67 2.29
C LEU A 20 -9.04 -20.45 2.37
N SER A 21 -8.42 -20.48 3.56
CA SER A 21 -7.17 -21.20 3.80
C SER A 21 -7.35 -22.72 3.71
N LEU A 22 -8.44 -23.25 4.26
CA LEU A 22 -8.80 -24.66 4.10
C LEU A 22 -9.10 -24.99 2.63
N LEU A 23 -9.81 -24.08 1.95
CA LEU A 23 -10.15 -24.24 0.54
C LEU A 23 -8.92 -24.21 -0.38
N LYS A 24 -7.79 -23.63 0.06
CA LYS A 24 -6.56 -23.63 -0.75
C LYS A 24 -6.02 -25.04 -1.00
N ALA A 25 -6.20 -25.95 -0.03
CA ALA A 25 -5.49 -27.22 0.03
C ALA A 25 -6.31 -28.43 -0.47
N THR A 26 -7.46 -28.22 -1.10
CA THR A 26 -8.40 -29.31 -1.38
C THR A 26 -9.16 -29.04 -2.69
N GLU A 27 -9.69 -30.09 -3.31
CA GLU A 27 -10.61 -29.97 -4.44
C GLU A 27 -12.05 -30.01 -3.92
N PHE A 28 -12.91 -29.12 -4.40
CA PHE A 28 -14.31 -29.04 -3.94
C PHE A 28 -15.26 -29.16 -5.10
N ASN A 29 -16.39 -29.81 -4.84
CA ASN A 29 -17.55 -29.69 -5.70
C ASN A 29 -18.48 -28.56 -5.21
N GLN A 30 -19.45 -28.23 -6.06
CA GLN A 30 -20.44 -27.18 -5.80
C GLN A 30 -21.29 -27.42 -4.55
N VAL A 31 -21.52 -28.68 -4.16
CA VAL A 31 -22.32 -29.01 -2.96
C VAL A 31 -21.55 -28.63 -1.70
N THR A 32 -20.27 -29.00 -1.63
CA THR A 32 -19.37 -28.64 -0.52
C THR A 32 -19.23 -27.13 -0.39
N LEU A 33 -19.01 -26.41 -1.50
CA LEU A 33 -18.89 -24.95 -1.51
C LEU A 33 -20.16 -24.26 -0.99
N LYS A 34 -21.35 -24.73 -1.38
CA LYS A 34 -22.62 -24.20 -0.85
C LYS A 34 -22.80 -24.47 0.63
N CYS A 35 -22.33 -25.62 1.13
CA CYS A 35 -22.36 -25.91 2.56
C CYS A 35 -21.45 -24.94 3.34
N ILE A 36 -20.22 -24.75 2.86
CA ILE A 36 -19.26 -23.79 3.44
C ILE A 36 -19.82 -22.37 3.42
N ALA A 37 -20.39 -21.93 2.29
CA ALA A 37 -20.97 -20.60 2.16
C ALA A 37 -22.11 -20.33 3.16
N ARG A 38 -22.91 -21.36 3.48
CA ARG A 38 -23.95 -21.28 4.51
C ARG A 38 -23.34 -21.02 5.88
N HIS A 39 -22.29 -21.77 6.25
CA HIS A 39 -21.59 -21.58 7.53
C HIS A 39 -20.93 -20.20 7.62
N VAL A 40 -20.27 -19.76 6.54
CA VAL A 40 -19.68 -18.40 6.46
C VAL A 40 -20.76 -17.35 6.69
N SER A 41 -21.92 -17.50 6.04
CA SER A 41 -23.01 -16.52 6.17
C SER A 41 -23.67 -16.53 7.54
N SER A 42 -23.71 -17.67 8.25
CA SER A 42 -24.36 -17.78 9.56
C SER A 42 -23.44 -17.49 10.75
N LYS A 43 -22.14 -17.76 10.62
CA LYS A 43 -21.19 -17.74 11.74
C LYS A 43 -20.16 -16.60 11.65
N CYS A 44 -19.85 -16.12 10.45
CA CYS A 44 -18.85 -15.07 10.27
C CYS A 44 -19.46 -13.67 10.31
N LEU A 45 -18.79 -12.73 10.96
CA LEU A 45 -19.25 -11.35 11.12
C LEU A 45 -19.41 -10.65 9.76
N ASP A 46 -20.48 -9.87 9.58
CA ASP A 46 -20.75 -9.16 8.32
C ASP A 46 -19.75 -8.06 8.00
N ASP A 47 -19.07 -7.53 9.02
CA ASP A 47 -18.05 -6.50 8.86
C ASP A 47 -16.63 -7.08 8.77
N GLU A 48 -16.49 -8.41 8.74
CA GLU A 48 -15.22 -9.09 8.50
C GLU A 48 -14.63 -8.69 7.13
N THR A 49 -13.29 -8.61 7.09
CA THR A 49 -12.55 -8.42 5.84
C THR A 49 -12.05 -9.75 5.32
N VAL A 50 -12.45 -10.09 4.10
CA VAL A 50 -11.98 -11.26 3.37
C VAL A 50 -10.65 -10.90 2.72
N ASP A 51 -9.57 -11.50 3.20
CA ASP A 51 -8.20 -11.28 2.74
C ASP A 51 -7.85 -12.29 1.62
N ILE A 52 -7.74 -11.77 0.41
CA ILE A 52 -7.47 -12.55 -0.81
C ILE A 52 -6.03 -12.30 -1.21
N SER A 53 -5.25 -13.37 -1.32
CA SER A 53 -3.83 -13.33 -1.69
C SER A 53 -3.58 -14.19 -2.92
N ASP A 54 -2.35 -14.16 -3.47
CA ASP A 54 -1.91 -15.03 -4.58
C ASP A 54 -2.26 -16.50 -4.34
N ASP A 55 -2.22 -16.92 -3.08
CA ASP A 55 -2.41 -18.30 -2.66
C ASP A 55 -3.88 -18.70 -2.42
N THR A 56 -4.78 -17.73 -2.25
CA THR A 56 -6.20 -17.97 -1.94
C THR A 56 -7.13 -17.54 -3.08
N ILE A 57 -6.58 -17.10 -4.20
CA ILE A 57 -7.34 -16.60 -5.36
C ILE A 57 -8.41 -17.57 -5.83
N THR A 58 -8.07 -18.84 -6.10
CA THR A 58 -9.01 -19.83 -6.61
C THR A 58 -10.14 -20.10 -5.62
N SER A 59 -9.79 -20.22 -4.33
CA SER A 59 -10.77 -20.38 -3.25
C SER A 59 -11.73 -19.19 -3.19
N ALA A 60 -11.21 -17.98 -3.29
CA ALA A 60 -11.99 -16.75 -3.23
C ALA A 60 -12.90 -16.60 -4.45
N THR A 61 -12.41 -16.84 -5.66
CA THR A 61 -13.21 -16.81 -6.90
C THR A 61 -14.42 -17.75 -6.81
N ASN A 62 -14.27 -18.92 -6.18
CA ASN A 62 -15.36 -19.87 -6.02
C ASN A 62 -16.32 -19.54 -4.87
N LEU A 63 -15.82 -18.97 -3.76
CA LEU A 63 -16.60 -18.75 -2.55
C LEU A 63 -17.33 -17.40 -2.56
N LEU A 64 -16.71 -16.33 -3.06
CA LEU A 64 -17.28 -14.98 -3.08
C LEU A 64 -18.70 -14.92 -3.66
N PRO A 65 -19.03 -15.60 -4.78
CA PRO A 65 -20.38 -15.53 -5.36
C PRO A 65 -21.48 -16.13 -4.47
N LEU A 66 -21.10 -16.92 -3.45
CA LEU A 66 -22.02 -17.68 -2.62
C LEU A 66 -22.22 -17.08 -1.22
N ILE A 67 -21.39 -16.12 -0.81
CA ILE A 67 -21.42 -15.54 0.53
C ILE A 67 -22.09 -14.17 0.55
N SER A 68 -22.55 -13.76 1.74
CA SER A 68 -23.14 -12.44 1.94
C SER A 68 -22.13 -11.31 1.77
N ARG A 69 -22.63 -10.08 1.79
CA ARG A 69 -21.84 -8.85 1.72
C ARG A 69 -20.72 -8.82 2.77
N LYS A 70 -19.49 -8.61 2.30
CA LYS A 70 -18.27 -8.48 3.13
C LYS A 70 -17.39 -7.31 2.64
N LYS A 71 -16.40 -6.94 3.46
CA LYS A 71 -15.26 -6.12 3.00
C LYS A 71 -14.26 -7.04 2.31
N ILE A 72 -13.62 -6.57 1.24
CA ILE A 72 -12.67 -7.37 0.46
C ILE A 72 -11.31 -6.68 0.45
N ALA A 73 -10.26 -7.39 0.85
CA ALA A 73 -8.88 -6.97 0.68
C ALA A 73 -8.17 -7.89 -0.31
N ILE A 74 -7.50 -7.31 -1.30
CA ILE A 74 -6.82 -8.04 -2.37
C ILE A 74 -5.33 -7.70 -2.31
N TYR A 75 -4.48 -8.71 -2.09
CA TYR A 75 -3.03 -8.58 -2.00
C TYR A 75 -2.36 -9.38 -3.11
N LEU A 76 -1.86 -8.68 -4.12
CA LEU A 76 -1.29 -9.22 -5.33
C LEU A 76 0.22 -8.98 -5.32
N ARG A 77 0.99 -10.05 -5.11
CA ARG A 77 2.46 -9.96 -5.00
C ARG A 77 3.17 -10.75 -6.09
N ARG A 78 2.58 -11.85 -6.59
CA ARG A 78 3.18 -12.70 -7.62
C ARG A 78 2.78 -12.23 -9.02
N LYS A 79 3.77 -12.14 -9.91
CA LYS A 79 3.55 -11.88 -11.33
C LYS A 79 2.97 -13.10 -12.03
N GLY A 80 2.22 -12.88 -13.11
CA GLY A 80 1.74 -13.94 -14.01
C GLY A 80 0.55 -14.76 -13.52
N VAL A 81 -0.01 -14.44 -12.34
CA VAL A 81 -1.28 -15.04 -11.89
C VAL A 81 -2.43 -14.39 -12.66
N ASN A 82 -3.37 -15.19 -13.17
CA ASN A 82 -4.56 -14.68 -13.87
C ASN A 82 -5.64 -14.30 -12.85
N TRP A 83 -5.90 -13.00 -12.74
CA TRP A 83 -6.85 -12.44 -11.78
C TRP A 83 -8.20 -12.04 -12.38
N SER A 84 -8.37 -12.19 -13.70
CA SER A 84 -9.55 -11.70 -14.41
C SER A 84 -10.86 -12.30 -13.89
N GLU A 85 -10.84 -13.57 -13.49
CA GLU A 85 -12.00 -14.23 -12.89
C GLU A 85 -12.32 -13.67 -11.51
N LEU A 86 -11.29 -13.48 -10.66
CA LEU A 86 -11.51 -12.89 -9.34
C LEU A 86 -12.14 -11.50 -9.44
N TYR A 87 -11.61 -10.62 -10.30
CA TYR A 87 -12.14 -9.26 -10.41
C TYR A 87 -13.58 -9.24 -10.88
N ARG A 88 -13.95 -10.15 -11.80
CA ARG A 88 -15.33 -10.32 -12.25
C ARG A 88 -16.24 -10.67 -11.08
N GLU A 89 -15.81 -11.60 -10.23
CA GLU A 89 -16.62 -11.98 -9.07
C GLU A 89 -16.66 -10.88 -8.01
N VAL A 90 -15.56 -10.15 -7.78
CA VAL A 90 -15.55 -8.96 -6.89
C VAL A 90 -16.47 -7.86 -7.41
N ALA A 91 -16.51 -7.62 -8.72
CA ALA A 91 -17.38 -6.62 -9.35
C ALA A 91 -18.87 -6.98 -9.24
N ARG A 92 -19.19 -8.28 -9.27
CA ARG A 92 -20.56 -8.80 -9.09
C ARG A 92 -20.97 -8.91 -7.62
N HIS A 93 -19.98 -9.02 -6.73
CA HIS A 93 -20.21 -9.14 -5.30
C HIS A 93 -20.74 -7.83 -4.71
N THR A 94 -21.62 -7.94 -3.72
CA THR A 94 -22.21 -6.79 -3.01
C THR A 94 -21.26 -6.22 -1.95
N CYS A 95 -19.97 -6.09 -2.24
CA CYS A 95 -18.98 -5.65 -1.26
C CYS A 95 -19.28 -4.25 -0.68
N THR A 96 -18.97 -4.05 0.60
CA THR A 96 -19.05 -2.72 1.24
C THR A 96 -17.82 -1.88 0.93
N LYS A 97 -16.65 -2.52 0.95
CA LYS A 97 -15.33 -1.88 0.86
C LYS A 97 -14.39 -2.79 0.10
N VAL A 98 -13.51 -2.18 -0.69
CA VAL A 98 -12.43 -2.83 -1.42
C VAL A 98 -11.11 -2.18 -1.01
N PHE A 99 -10.14 -3.02 -0.68
CA PHE A 99 -8.75 -2.64 -0.48
C PHE A 99 -7.92 -3.36 -1.54
N LEU A 100 -7.17 -2.62 -2.36
CA LEU A 100 -6.31 -3.21 -3.39
C LEU A 100 -4.84 -2.90 -3.10
N VAL A 101 -4.01 -3.95 -3.11
CA VAL A 101 -2.55 -3.87 -3.05
C VAL A 101 -1.98 -4.67 -4.21
N HIS A 102 -1.33 -4.01 -5.17
CA HIS A 102 -0.79 -4.64 -6.37
C HIS A 102 0.60 -4.11 -6.71
N HIS A 103 1.62 -4.95 -6.54
CA HIS A 103 3.03 -4.66 -6.88
C HIS A 103 3.61 -3.33 -6.34
N TYR A 104 3.01 -2.75 -5.29
CA TYR A 104 3.46 -1.46 -4.72
C TYR A 104 4.93 -1.48 -4.25
N GLN A 105 5.38 -2.57 -3.64
CA GLN A 105 6.72 -2.68 -3.05
C GLN A 105 7.83 -2.87 -4.10
N GLN A 106 7.47 -3.39 -5.26
CA GLN A 106 8.37 -3.70 -6.36
C GLN A 106 7.65 -3.31 -7.66
N PRO A 107 7.51 -1.99 -7.91
CA PRO A 107 6.81 -1.52 -9.09
C PRO A 107 7.48 -2.07 -10.34
N ASP A 108 6.67 -2.55 -11.28
CA ASP A 108 7.12 -3.07 -12.56
C ASP A 108 6.43 -2.25 -13.66
N PRO A 109 7.18 -1.59 -14.54
CA PRO A 109 6.60 -0.79 -15.62
C PRO A 109 5.71 -1.62 -16.57
N THR A 110 5.92 -2.94 -16.63
CA THR A 110 5.12 -3.85 -17.47
C THR A 110 3.83 -4.33 -16.81
N SER A 111 3.63 -4.05 -15.51
CA SER A 111 2.50 -4.57 -14.71
C SER A 111 1.75 -3.44 -14.01
N SER A 112 1.17 -2.52 -14.80
CA SER A 112 0.30 -1.47 -14.29
C SER A 112 -0.98 -2.05 -13.65
N SER A 113 -1.40 -1.48 -12.53
CA SER A 113 -2.66 -1.84 -11.85
C SER A 113 -3.90 -1.26 -12.54
N THR A 114 -3.74 -0.53 -13.65
CA THR A 114 -4.83 0.17 -14.33
C THR A 114 -5.90 -0.80 -14.84
N SER A 115 -5.51 -1.91 -15.47
CA SER A 115 -6.44 -2.94 -15.94
C SER A 115 -7.20 -3.60 -14.78
N VAL A 116 -6.53 -3.82 -13.65
CA VAL A 116 -7.13 -4.33 -12.42
C VAL A 116 -8.16 -3.33 -11.89
N LEU A 117 -7.80 -2.06 -11.84
CA LEU A 117 -8.65 -0.98 -11.37
C LEU A 117 -9.93 -0.86 -12.21
N CYS A 118 -9.82 -0.98 -13.55
CA CYS A 118 -10.98 -0.99 -14.46
C CYS A 118 -11.99 -2.09 -14.16
N ALA A 119 -11.54 -3.22 -13.61
CA ALA A 119 -12.39 -4.37 -13.31
C ALA A 119 -13.01 -4.34 -11.91
N LEU A 120 -12.63 -3.39 -11.04
CA LEU A 120 -13.11 -3.32 -9.66
C LEU A 120 -14.30 -2.36 -9.49
N PRO A 121 -15.17 -2.58 -8.48
CA PRO A 121 -16.24 -1.66 -8.14
C PRO A 121 -15.68 -0.42 -7.44
N LEU A 122 -15.24 0.58 -8.22
CA LEU A 122 -14.52 1.76 -7.72
C LEU A 122 -15.25 2.55 -6.64
N ARG A 123 -16.59 2.58 -6.67
CA ARG A 123 -17.40 3.21 -5.62
C ARG A 123 -17.15 2.64 -4.22
N CYS A 124 -16.68 1.39 -4.13
CA CYS A 124 -16.37 0.73 -2.86
C CYS A 124 -14.87 0.80 -2.53
N LEU A 125 -14.01 1.37 -3.38
CA LEU A 125 -12.57 1.37 -3.20
C LEU A 125 -12.18 2.37 -2.10
N GLU A 126 -11.78 1.86 -0.94
CA GLU A 126 -11.38 2.69 0.22
C GLU A 126 -9.87 2.84 0.33
N LYS A 127 -9.10 1.85 -0.13
CA LYS A 127 -7.63 1.92 -0.16
C LYS A 127 -7.06 1.35 -1.44
N PHE A 128 -6.07 2.04 -1.99
CA PHE A 128 -5.31 1.60 -3.15
C PHE A 128 -3.81 1.69 -2.85
N ALA A 129 -3.06 0.63 -3.19
CA ALA A 129 -1.61 0.62 -3.17
C ALA A 129 -1.05 -0.09 -4.41
N GLY A 130 -0.37 0.63 -5.30
CA GLY A 130 0.22 0.03 -6.49
C GLY A 130 0.82 1.02 -7.46
N TYR A 131 1.23 0.53 -8.63
CA TYR A 131 1.64 1.38 -9.76
C TYR A 131 0.43 1.60 -10.69
N LEU A 132 0.21 2.84 -11.10
CA LEU A 132 -0.80 3.26 -12.08
C LEU A 132 -0.15 4.13 -13.15
N ASN A 133 -0.66 4.03 -14.37
CA ASN A 133 -0.37 5.03 -15.40
C ASN A 133 -1.32 6.23 -15.24
N ALA A 134 -1.20 7.24 -16.11
CA ALA A 134 -2.07 8.44 -16.08
C ALA A 134 -3.58 8.11 -16.14
N GLU A 135 -3.96 7.13 -16.97
CA GLU A 135 -5.35 6.70 -17.10
C GLU A 135 -5.87 6.11 -15.79
N GLY A 136 -5.08 5.24 -15.14
CA GLY A 136 -5.39 4.66 -13.84
C GLY A 136 -5.62 5.71 -12.75
N ILE A 137 -4.80 6.76 -12.70
CA ILE A 137 -4.98 7.85 -11.74
C ILE A 137 -6.27 8.62 -12.02
N THR A 138 -6.58 8.88 -13.29
CA THR A 138 -7.86 9.52 -13.67
C THR A 138 -9.06 8.65 -13.28
N LEU A 139 -8.96 7.33 -13.45
CA LEU A 139 -10.02 6.39 -13.04
C LEU A 139 -10.30 6.42 -11.54
N LEU A 140 -9.27 6.66 -10.70
CA LEU A 140 -9.46 6.77 -9.25
C LEU A 140 -10.42 7.90 -8.87
N GLN A 141 -10.63 8.92 -9.70
CA GLN A 141 -11.62 9.98 -9.42
C GLN A 141 -13.05 9.43 -9.27
N LYS A 142 -13.33 8.23 -9.80
CA LYS A 142 -14.61 7.53 -9.63
C LYS A 142 -14.73 6.84 -8.26
N ALA A 143 -13.65 6.75 -7.48
CA ALA A 143 -13.62 6.16 -6.15
C ALA A 143 -13.92 7.21 -5.08
N CYS A 144 -15.19 7.53 -4.91
CA CYS A 144 -15.65 8.54 -3.94
C CYS A 144 -15.26 8.24 -2.49
N ASP A 145 -15.13 6.96 -2.13
CA ASP A 145 -14.80 6.50 -0.77
C ASP A 145 -13.30 6.31 -0.50
N LEU A 146 -12.42 6.72 -1.44
CA LEU A 146 -10.98 6.52 -1.32
C LEU A 146 -10.40 7.34 -0.16
N LYS A 147 -9.76 6.66 0.80
CA LYS A 147 -9.16 7.26 2.00
C LYS A 147 -7.65 7.12 2.08
N ASP A 148 -7.08 6.11 1.43
CA ASP A 148 -5.65 5.83 1.43
C ASP A 148 -5.19 5.53 0.00
N LEU A 149 -4.37 6.43 -0.55
CA LEU A 149 -3.80 6.32 -1.88
C LEU A 149 -2.30 6.16 -1.79
N ARG A 150 -1.78 5.02 -2.26
CA ARG A 150 -0.35 4.74 -2.31
C ARG A 150 0.05 4.42 -3.72
N LEU A 151 0.90 5.25 -4.29
CA LEU A 151 1.39 5.10 -5.65
C LEU A 151 2.87 4.77 -5.64
N ALA A 152 3.27 3.87 -6.51
CA ALA A 152 4.67 3.60 -6.78
C ALA A 152 5.03 4.10 -8.17
N VAL A 153 6.24 4.64 -8.32
CA VAL A 153 6.83 5.00 -9.61
C VAL A 153 7.74 3.86 -10.07
N SER A 154 7.59 3.38 -11.31
CA SER A 154 8.42 2.32 -11.87
C SER A 154 9.69 2.81 -12.57
N GLY A 155 9.72 4.05 -13.05
CA GLY A 155 10.86 4.61 -13.76
C GLY A 155 10.63 6.03 -14.28
N ASP A 156 11.63 6.56 -14.97
CA ASP A 156 11.67 7.94 -15.48
C ASP A 156 10.48 8.32 -16.34
N GLN A 157 10.00 7.40 -17.18
CA GLN A 157 8.88 7.65 -18.08
C GLN A 157 7.56 7.89 -17.32
N ASP A 158 7.42 7.28 -16.15
CA ASP A 158 6.18 7.29 -15.38
C ASP A 158 6.12 8.45 -14.40
N ALA A 159 7.27 8.88 -13.86
CA ALA A 159 7.33 9.85 -12.77
C ALA A 159 6.63 11.19 -13.11
N PRO A 160 6.93 11.86 -14.24
CA PRO A 160 6.30 13.13 -14.57
C PRO A 160 4.79 12.99 -14.76
N THR A 161 4.38 11.87 -15.37
CA THR A 161 2.98 11.55 -15.66
C THR A 161 2.18 11.33 -14.37
N ILE A 162 2.72 10.54 -13.45
CA ILE A 162 2.09 10.26 -12.15
C ILE A 162 1.97 11.54 -11.32
N LEU A 163 3.05 12.33 -11.23
CA LEU A 163 3.06 13.56 -10.45
C LEU A 163 2.08 14.59 -10.99
N SER A 164 2.06 14.81 -12.32
CA SER A 164 1.12 15.73 -12.96
C SER A 164 -0.34 15.29 -12.77
N ALA A 165 -0.61 13.98 -12.90
CA ALA A 165 -1.94 13.44 -12.67
C ALA A 165 -2.35 13.54 -11.19
N LEU A 166 -1.44 13.33 -10.24
CA LEU A 166 -1.71 13.54 -8.83
C LEU A 166 -2.06 15.00 -8.53
N GLU A 167 -1.28 15.96 -9.03
CA GLU A 167 -1.56 17.39 -8.85
C GLU A 167 -2.95 17.76 -9.39
N ALA A 168 -3.31 17.27 -10.58
CA ALA A 168 -4.60 17.55 -11.20
C ALA A 168 -5.79 16.87 -10.51
N THR A 169 -5.62 15.64 -10.02
CA THR A 169 -6.74 14.81 -9.54
C THR A 169 -6.93 14.88 -8.03
N CYS A 170 -5.89 15.18 -7.24
CA CYS A 170 -5.95 15.14 -5.77
C CYS A 170 -7.09 15.99 -5.17
N PRO A 171 -7.37 17.21 -5.66
CA PRO A 171 -8.49 18.02 -5.17
C PRO A 171 -9.87 17.36 -5.32
N SER A 172 -9.99 16.33 -6.17
CA SER A 172 -11.23 15.59 -6.41
C SER A 172 -11.47 14.42 -5.45
N PHE A 173 -10.58 14.18 -4.48
CA PHE A 173 -10.74 13.10 -3.49
C PHE A 173 -11.22 13.66 -2.14
N PRO A 174 -12.55 13.82 -1.92
CA PRO A 174 -13.08 14.51 -0.74
C PRO A 174 -12.83 13.76 0.58
N HIS A 175 -12.45 12.49 0.50
CA HIS A 175 -12.24 11.63 1.67
C HIS A 175 -10.80 11.14 1.78
N LEU A 176 -9.89 11.61 0.94
CA LEU A 176 -8.50 11.18 0.99
C LEU A 176 -7.86 11.67 2.29
N LYS A 177 -7.47 10.71 3.12
CA LYS A 177 -6.82 10.97 4.41
C LYS A 177 -5.34 10.66 4.38
N HIS A 178 -4.85 9.94 3.38
CA HIS A 178 -3.46 9.54 3.31
C HIS A 178 -3.03 9.42 1.86
N LEU A 179 -1.94 10.12 1.51
CA LEU A 179 -1.19 9.92 0.28
C LEU A 179 0.20 9.35 0.58
N SER A 180 0.63 8.34 -0.16
CA SER A 180 1.99 7.82 -0.11
C SER A 180 2.56 7.70 -1.52
N LEU A 181 3.80 8.16 -1.72
CA LEU A 181 4.55 7.90 -2.94
C LEU A 181 5.76 7.01 -2.66
N HIS A 182 5.91 5.93 -3.41
CA HIS A 182 7.11 5.09 -3.42
C HIS A 182 7.96 5.41 -4.65
N VAL A 183 9.22 5.77 -4.40
CA VAL A 183 10.22 6.12 -5.41
C VAL A 183 11.44 5.20 -5.24
N PRO A 184 11.73 4.32 -6.21
CA PRO A 184 12.99 3.58 -6.27
C PRO A 184 14.11 4.54 -6.69
N VAL A 185 15.00 4.91 -5.75
CA VAL A 185 15.95 6.02 -5.94
C VAL A 185 16.92 5.78 -7.09
N GLU A 186 17.35 4.54 -7.30
CA GLU A 186 18.25 4.18 -8.40
C GLU A 186 17.59 4.36 -9.77
N ALA A 187 16.30 4.03 -9.88
CA ALA A 187 15.57 3.97 -11.15
C ALA A 187 15.04 5.33 -11.66
N ILE A 188 15.19 6.41 -10.88
CA ILE A 188 14.62 7.71 -11.18
C ILE A 188 15.69 8.79 -11.30
N THR A 189 15.77 9.49 -12.43
CA THR A 189 16.58 10.70 -12.61
C THR A 189 15.87 11.92 -12.02
N LEU A 190 16.63 12.86 -11.47
CA LEU A 190 16.04 13.96 -10.70
C LEU A 190 15.24 14.91 -11.60
N GLU A 191 15.64 15.06 -12.86
CA GLU A 191 14.99 15.91 -13.85
C GLU A 191 13.54 15.48 -14.14
N MET A 192 13.19 14.22 -13.84
CA MET A 192 11.83 13.68 -14.01
C MET A 192 10.89 14.06 -12.87
N LEU A 193 11.43 14.52 -11.74
CA LEU A 193 10.67 14.99 -10.60
C LEU A 193 10.64 16.51 -10.64
N THR A 194 9.58 17.07 -11.20
CA THR A 194 9.45 18.53 -11.38
C THR A 194 8.36 19.15 -10.52
N THR A 195 7.50 18.30 -9.95
CA THR A 195 6.28 18.72 -9.28
C THR A 195 6.26 18.17 -7.86
N PRO A 196 6.05 19.02 -6.84
CA PRO A 196 5.91 18.56 -5.46
C PRO A 196 4.65 17.69 -5.31
N LEU A 197 4.61 16.86 -4.27
CA LEU A 197 3.39 16.13 -3.95
C LEU A 197 2.26 17.11 -3.57
N PRO A 198 0.99 16.77 -3.87
CA PRO A 198 -0.14 17.55 -3.39
C PRO A 198 -0.25 17.44 -1.88
N ASP A 199 -0.70 18.52 -1.23
CA ASP A 199 -1.04 18.47 0.19
C ASP A 199 -2.31 17.63 0.40
N VAL A 200 -2.29 16.82 1.44
CA VAL A 200 -3.44 16.07 1.92
C VAL A 200 -3.57 16.40 3.40
N THR A 201 -4.23 17.53 3.67
CA THR A 201 -4.57 17.99 5.00
C THR A 201 -5.89 17.38 5.42
N SER A 202 -5.87 16.69 6.56
CA SER A 202 -7.09 16.15 7.18
C SER A 202 -7.82 17.22 8.00
N ASP A 203 -9.08 16.98 8.38
CA ASP A 203 -9.95 17.87 9.19
C ASP A 203 -9.39 18.29 10.58
N GLY A 204 -8.13 17.97 10.90
CA GLY A 204 -7.38 18.45 12.06
C GLY A 204 -6.13 19.25 11.72
N GLY A 205 -5.94 19.65 10.46
CA GLY A 205 -4.79 20.46 10.00
C GLY A 205 -3.48 19.67 9.80
N PHE A 206 -3.48 18.36 10.05
CA PHE A 206 -2.30 17.52 9.88
C PHE A 206 -2.19 17.01 8.44
N THR A 207 -1.01 17.20 7.85
CA THR A 207 -0.62 16.62 6.55
C THR A 207 -0.36 15.14 6.73
N ARG A 208 -0.92 14.32 5.82
CA ARG A 208 -0.75 12.86 5.83
C ARG A 208 -0.12 12.35 4.53
N VAL A 209 0.96 13.02 4.14
CA VAL A 209 1.78 12.64 2.99
C VAL A 209 3.00 11.86 3.46
N ASN A 210 3.16 10.64 2.94
CA ASN A 210 4.33 9.80 3.17
C ASN A 210 5.17 9.67 1.91
N LEU A 211 6.48 9.56 2.09
CA LEU A 211 7.43 9.27 1.02
C LEU A 211 8.21 8.01 1.37
N ALA A 212 8.23 7.03 0.47
CA ALA A 212 9.05 5.83 0.59
C ALA A 212 10.16 5.86 -0.47
N LEU A 213 11.42 5.88 -0.03
CA LEU A 213 12.61 5.95 -0.86
C LEU A 213 13.34 4.60 -0.76
N SER A 214 13.19 3.76 -1.78
CA SER A 214 13.76 2.40 -1.74
C SER A 214 15.13 2.32 -2.42
N GLY A 215 15.94 1.36 -1.96
CA GLY A 215 17.26 1.09 -2.55
C GLY A 215 18.31 2.15 -2.26
N VAL A 216 18.16 2.91 -1.17
CA VAL A 216 19.14 3.94 -0.79
C VAL A 216 20.44 3.30 -0.30
N ASP A 217 21.54 3.75 -0.88
CA ASP A 217 22.91 3.47 -0.46
C ASP A 217 23.70 4.77 -0.26
N GLU A 218 24.95 4.65 0.20
CA GLU A 218 25.80 5.80 0.52
C GLU A 218 26.12 6.68 -0.70
N LYS A 219 26.17 6.11 -1.91
CA LYS A 219 26.45 6.85 -3.14
C LYS A 219 25.24 7.66 -3.61
N LEU A 220 24.05 7.30 -3.14
CA LEU A 220 22.79 7.91 -3.52
C LEU A 220 22.27 8.92 -2.49
N LEU A 221 23.04 9.27 -1.44
CA LEU A 221 22.55 10.17 -0.37
C LEU A 221 22.15 11.55 -0.90
N GLU A 222 22.99 12.20 -1.69
CA GLU A 222 22.67 13.52 -2.27
C GLU A 222 21.43 13.46 -3.16
N LYS A 223 21.37 12.44 -4.02
CA LYS A 223 20.21 12.21 -4.90
C LYS A 223 18.94 12.01 -4.08
N THR A 224 19.00 11.19 -3.02
CA THR A 224 17.90 10.92 -2.09
C THR A 224 17.39 12.21 -1.45
N CYS A 225 18.29 13.08 -1.02
CA CYS A 225 17.92 14.37 -0.42
C CYS A 225 17.26 15.30 -1.44
N ARG A 226 17.81 15.38 -2.65
CA ARG A 226 17.22 16.20 -3.73
C ARG A 226 15.84 15.71 -4.14
N ILE A 227 15.64 14.39 -4.27
CA ILE A 227 14.32 13.78 -4.51
C ILE A 227 13.35 14.20 -3.41
N THR A 228 13.77 14.08 -2.15
CA THR A 228 12.93 14.39 -0.98
C THR A 228 12.51 15.86 -0.96
N ALA A 229 13.46 16.77 -1.22
CA ALA A 229 13.20 18.21 -1.23
C ALA A 229 12.25 18.62 -2.38
N VAL A 230 12.47 18.07 -3.58
CA VAL A 230 11.62 18.33 -4.75
C VAL A 230 10.18 17.85 -4.52
N LEU A 231 10.01 16.67 -3.93
CA LEU A 231 8.69 16.07 -3.72
C LEU A 231 7.95 16.63 -2.50
N GLN A 232 8.59 17.49 -1.69
CA GLN A 232 7.98 17.97 -0.45
C GLN A 232 6.72 18.79 -0.77
N PRO A 233 5.56 18.45 -0.17
CA PRO A 233 4.35 19.20 -0.46
C PRO A 233 4.50 20.66 0.01
N ARG A 234 3.97 21.59 -0.79
CA ARG A 234 4.24 23.03 -0.61
C ARG A 234 3.70 23.54 0.72
N GLY A 235 4.58 24.17 1.50
CA GLY A 235 4.21 24.81 2.77
C GLY A 235 3.91 23.84 3.93
N VAL A 236 4.06 22.52 3.71
CA VAL A 236 3.75 21.49 4.71
C VAL A 236 4.92 20.52 4.92
N ARG A 237 4.75 19.60 5.86
CA ARG A 237 5.75 18.61 6.27
C ARG A 237 5.32 17.23 5.81
N TYR A 238 6.28 16.33 5.60
CA TYR A 238 5.96 14.92 5.50
C TYR A 238 5.43 14.42 6.83
N TRP A 239 4.41 13.55 6.80
CA TRP A 239 4.08 12.79 7.99
C TRP A 239 5.16 11.74 8.27
N THR A 240 5.63 11.06 7.22
CA THR A 240 6.66 10.02 7.39
C THR A 240 7.51 9.90 6.13
N ILE A 241 8.83 9.75 6.33
CA ILE A 241 9.76 9.34 5.28
C ILE A 241 10.27 7.95 5.61
N ARG A 242 10.24 7.03 4.64
CA ARG A 242 10.58 5.62 4.83
C ARG A 242 11.68 5.22 3.90
N PHE A 243 12.55 4.35 4.38
CA PHE A 243 13.70 3.88 3.62
C PHE A 243 13.74 2.36 3.49
N PRO A 244 12.74 1.75 2.83
CA PRO A 244 12.70 0.31 2.67
C PRO A 244 13.89 -0.20 1.85
N ASN A 245 14.44 -1.35 2.23
CA ASN A 245 15.61 -1.96 1.58
C ASN A 245 16.87 -1.06 1.55
N SER A 246 16.96 -0.06 2.42
CA SER A 246 18.18 0.74 2.61
C SER A 246 19.33 -0.14 3.10
N ARG A 247 20.53 0.13 2.58
CA ARG A 247 21.78 -0.56 2.94
C ARG A 247 22.75 0.35 3.68
N LEU A 248 22.24 1.43 4.26
CA LEU A 248 23.05 2.42 4.96
C LEU A 248 23.53 1.91 6.32
N GLU A 249 24.81 2.16 6.60
CA GLU A 249 25.38 2.07 7.93
C GLU A 249 25.06 3.32 8.76
N VAL A 250 25.31 3.26 10.07
CA VAL A 250 24.97 4.33 11.03
C VAL A 250 25.61 5.67 10.65
N ALA A 251 26.87 5.67 10.22
CA ALA A 251 27.54 6.90 9.78
C ALA A 251 26.83 7.52 8.55
N ALA A 252 26.44 6.70 7.59
CA ALA A 252 25.70 7.15 6.41
C ALA A 252 24.27 7.62 6.76
N TRP A 253 23.63 7.05 7.79
CA TRP A 253 22.38 7.59 8.35
C TRP A 253 22.55 8.99 8.92
N ARG A 254 23.60 9.23 9.73
CA ARG A 254 23.89 10.58 10.24
C ARG A 254 24.06 11.58 9.10
N SER A 255 24.85 11.21 8.08
CA SER A 255 25.05 12.02 6.88
C SER A 255 23.74 12.30 6.16
N LEU A 256 22.88 11.29 5.97
CA LEU A 256 21.58 11.46 5.33
C LEU A 256 20.68 12.43 6.11
N LEU A 257 20.59 12.31 7.43
CA LEU A 257 19.75 13.19 8.26
C LEU A 257 20.23 14.64 8.19
N ASN A 258 21.55 14.87 8.17
CA ASN A 258 22.11 16.21 7.98
C ASN A 258 21.81 16.76 6.58
N LEU A 259 22.05 15.97 5.52
CA LEU A 259 21.76 16.39 4.15
C LEU A 259 20.27 16.69 3.91
N LEU A 260 19.37 15.91 4.52
CA LEU A 260 17.92 16.18 4.48
C LEU A 260 17.59 17.51 5.15
N SER A 261 18.16 17.76 6.32
CA SER A 261 18.03 19.02 7.05
C SER A 261 18.54 20.22 6.25
N ASP A 262 19.75 20.11 5.68
CA ASP A 262 20.37 21.15 4.86
C ASP A 262 19.56 21.45 3.60
N ALA A 263 18.92 20.43 3.02
CA ALA A 263 17.98 20.57 1.92
C ALA A 263 16.62 21.17 2.33
N GLY A 264 16.42 21.49 3.61
CA GLY A 264 15.19 22.06 4.15
C GLY A 264 14.05 21.05 4.30
N THR A 265 14.35 19.75 4.29
CA THR A 265 13.34 18.70 4.44
C THR A 265 12.69 18.79 5.81
N ARG A 266 11.36 18.73 5.87
CA ARG A 266 10.61 18.75 7.13
C ARG A 266 9.76 17.52 7.31
N VAL A 267 9.81 16.94 8.51
CA VAL A 267 9.05 15.75 8.89
C VAL A 267 8.31 16.04 10.19
N GLU A 268 7.02 15.77 10.25
CA GLU A 268 6.21 15.92 11.46
C GLU A 268 6.16 14.64 12.30
N GLY A 269 6.04 13.48 11.64
CA GLY A 269 6.01 12.19 12.31
C GLY A 269 7.40 11.58 12.39
N TRP A 270 7.72 10.66 11.47
CA TRP A 270 8.85 9.75 11.65
C TRP A 270 9.71 9.58 10.40
N ILE A 271 11.01 9.41 10.62
CA ILE A 271 11.90 8.73 9.71
C ILE A 271 11.92 7.26 10.11
N VAL A 272 11.57 6.39 9.16
CA VAL A 272 11.36 4.96 9.40
C VAL A 272 12.34 4.13 8.60
N VAL A 273 13.08 3.27 9.32
CA VAL A 273 14.07 2.36 8.74
C VAL A 273 13.72 0.91 9.06
N PRO A 274 14.21 -0.06 8.27
CA PRO A 274 14.02 -1.47 8.57
C PRO A 274 14.57 -1.84 9.95
N GLU A 275 13.82 -2.66 10.68
CA GLU A 275 14.28 -3.24 11.94
C GLU A 275 15.51 -4.14 11.78
N THR A 276 15.73 -4.65 10.57
CA THR A 276 16.92 -5.43 10.20
C THR A 276 18.16 -4.57 9.95
N THR A 277 18.06 -3.24 9.97
CA THR A 277 19.22 -2.36 9.80
C THR A 277 20.11 -2.49 11.04
N PRO A 278 21.43 -2.71 10.88
CA PRO A 278 22.35 -2.98 11.98
C PRO A 278 22.65 -1.70 12.78
N ILE A 279 21.68 -1.24 13.57
CA ILE A 279 21.74 -0.04 14.42
C ILE A 279 21.44 -0.47 15.86
N THR A 280 22.41 -0.25 16.75
CA THR A 280 22.24 -0.48 18.19
C THR A 280 21.20 0.49 18.78
N ASP A 281 20.70 0.21 19.99
CA ASP A 281 19.69 1.09 20.59
C ASP A 281 20.26 2.44 21.02
N GLU A 282 21.56 2.52 21.30
CA GLU A 282 22.25 3.78 21.56
C GLU A 282 22.31 4.64 20.29
N GLU A 283 22.76 4.06 19.18
CA GLU A 283 22.82 4.73 17.88
C GLU A 283 21.43 5.14 17.40
N ALA A 284 20.40 4.31 17.62
CA ALA A 284 19.02 4.65 17.29
C ALA A 284 18.51 5.85 18.10
N ARG A 285 18.93 5.99 19.37
CA ARG A 285 18.60 7.14 20.21
C ARG A 285 19.32 8.41 19.72
N GLU A 286 20.58 8.28 19.35
CA GLU A 286 21.35 9.39 18.76
C GLU A 286 20.70 9.88 17.45
N LEU A 287 20.38 8.96 16.53
CA LEU A 287 19.71 9.30 15.26
C LEU A 287 18.33 9.92 15.48
N ARG A 288 17.60 9.49 16.53
CA ARG A 288 16.34 10.13 16.93
C ARG A 288 16.55 11.56 17.39
N ASN A 289 17.49 11.81 18.29
CA ASN A 289 17.79 13.15 18.77
C ASN A 289 18.21 14.07 17.61
N LEU A 290 18.99 13.55 16.66
CA LEU A 290 19.40 14.28 15.46
C LEU A 290 18.19 14.64 14.58
N ALA A 291 17.30 13.68 14.32
CA ALA A 291 16.09 13.91 13.53
C ALA A 291 15.14 14.93 14.20
N GLU A 292 14.96 14.83 15.53
CA GLU A 292 14.09 15.73 16.29
C GLU A 292 14.62 17.16 16.29
N THR A 293 15.94 17.32 16.45
CA THR A 293 16.61 18.62 16.47
C THR A 293 16.57 19.29 15.09
N ASN A 294 16.85 18.53 14.04
CA ASN A 294 17.11 19.10 12.71
C ASN A 294 15.85 19.17 11.82
N MET A 295 14.91 18.23 11.97
CA MET A 295 13.77 18.09 11.05
C MET A 295 12.40 18.13 11.74
N LEU A 296 12.36 18.20 13.08
CA LEU A 296 11.16 18.19 13.91
C LEU A 296 10.38 16.87 13.90
N GLY A 297 11.01 15.77 13.47
CA GLY A 297 10.43 14.44 13.41
C GLY A 297 11.29 13.41 14.15
N GLY A 298 10.71 12.29 14.55
CA GLY A 298 11.45 11.22 15.24
C GLY A 298 12.15 10.24 14.30
N PHE A 299 12.89 9.30 14.88
CA PHE A 299 13.51 8.17 14.18
C PHE A 299 13.11 6.84 14.82
N ILE A 300 12.64 5.88 14.01
CA ILE A 300 12.22 4.56 14.47
C ILE A 300 12.63 3.42 13.53
N LYS A 301 12.89 2.26 14.15
CA LYS A 301 13.01 0.96 13.48
C LYS A 301 11.62 0.34 13.33
N GLN A 302 11.32 -0.29 12.21
CA GLN A 302 10.04 -0.97 11.99
C GLN A 302 10.17 -2.27 11.20
N SER A 303 9.36 -3.26 11.56
CA SER A 303 9.28 -4.55 10.85
C SER A 303 9.01 -4.35 9.35
N LYS A 304 9.59 -5.23 8.51
CA LYS A 304 9.50 -5.14 7.05
C LYS A 304 8.07 -4.98 6.50
N ASN A 305 7.10 -5.67 7.10
CA ASN A 305 5.72 -5.55 6.67
C ASN A 305 5.20 -4.13 6.90
N LYS A 306 5.39 -3.58 8.09
CA LYS A 306 4.91 -2.24 8.43
C LYS A 306 5.65 -1.12 7.69
N LEU A 307 6.87 -1.33 7.18
CA LEU A 307 7.59 -0.33 6.39
C LEU A 307 6.82 0.18 5.17
N TRP A 308 5.91 -0.62 4.62
CA TRP A 308 5.11 -0.25 3.46
C TRP A 308 3.69 0.20 3.83
N TRP A 309 3.33 0.11 5.12
CA TRP A 309 1.97 0.31 5.68
C TRP A 309 1.85 1.54 6.58
#